data_AF-A0A4Q5LFN3-F1
#
_entry.id   AF-A0A4Q5LFN3-F1
#
_cell.length_a   1.000
_cell.length_b   1.000
_cell.length_c   1.000
_cell.angle_alpha   90.00
_cell.angle_beta   90.00
_cell.angle_gamma   90.00
#
_symmetry.space_group_name_H-M   'P 1'
#
loop_
_entity.id
_entity.type
_entity.pdbx_description
1 polymer ?
#
loop_
_entity_poly.entity_id
_entity_poly.type
_entity_poly.pdbx_seq_one_letter_code
_entity_poly.pdbx_strand_id
1 'polypeptide(L)' 'MLQFGISLLMVLVCAGGVAVLALVLAWQERAAAPDVRRQRLVVLVLPVASAVLALLLGAVFLLLLIWSPQGAELLASR' A
#
# COMPACT_ATOMS: atom_id res chain seq x y z
N MET A 1 -7.93 18.78 -12.79
CA MET A 1 -8.37 17.41 -13.15
C MET A 1 -7.30 16.37 -12.86
N LEU A 2 -6.06 16.54 -13.35
CA LEU A 2 -4.97 15.56 -13.17
C LEU A 2 -4.64 15.24 -11.69
N GLN A 3 -4.54 16.26 -10.84
CA GLN A 3 -4.26 16.10 -9.40
C GLN A 3 -5.33 15.26 -8.66
N PHE A 4 -6.61 15.41 -9.02
CA PHE A 4 -7.69 14.58 -8.50
C PHE A 4 -7.58 13.13 -8.99
N GLY A 5 -7.24 12.92 -10.27
CA GLY A 5 -7.01 11.58 -10.81
C GLY A 5 -5.87 10.85 -10.10
N ILE A 6 -4.75 11.53 -9.84
CA ILE A 6 -3.60 10.96 -9.10
C ILE A 6 -3.98 10.65 -7.66
N SER A 7 -4.72 11.54 -7.00
CA SER A 7 -5.21 11.32 -5.63
C SER A 7 -6.15 10.11 -5.55
N LEU A 8 -7.03 9.93 -6.54
CA LEU A 8 -7.94 8.79 -6.60
C LEU A 8 -7.19 7.48 -6.83
N LEU A 9 -6.19 7.50 -7.72
CA LEU A 9 -5.30 6.36 -7.96
C LEU A 9 -4.55 5.94 -6.68
N MET A 10 -4.03 6.91 -5.93
CA MET A 10 -3.40 6.69 -4.62
C MET A 10 -4.33 5.99 -3.64
N VAL A 11 -5.59 6.44 -3.54
CA VAL A 11 -6.59 5.82 -2.67
C VAL A 11 -6.89 4.37 -3.09
N LEU A 12 -7.01 4.11 -4.41
CA LEU A 12 -7.18 2.73 -4.91
C LEU A 12 -5.98 1.84 -4.55
N VAL A 13 -4.76 2.35 -4.69
CA VAL A 13 -3.55 1.62 -4.30
C VAL A 13 -3.57 1.30 -2.80
N CYS A 14 -3.99 2.25 -1.96
CA CYS A 14 -4.15 2.01 -0.54
C CYS A 14 -5.20 0.92 -0.23
N ALA A 15 -6.39 1.03 -0.83
CA ALA A 15 -7.46 0.05 -0.65
C ALA A 15 -7.04 -1.35 -1.13
N GLY A 16 -6.34 -1.42 -2.27
CA GLY A 16 -5.77 -2.66 -2.80
C GLY A 16 -4.75 -3.29 -1.86
N GLY A 17 -3.84 -2.48 -1.29
CA GLY A 17 -2.86 -2.95 -0.31
C GLY A 17 -3.50 -3.56 0.94
N VAL A 18 -4.55 -2.91 1.47
CA VAL A 18 -5.32 -3.45 2.61
C VAL A 18 -6.05 -4.74 2.24
N ALA A 19 -6.65 -4.81 1.04
CA ALA A 19 -7.32 -6.01 0.56
C ALA A 19 -6.35 -7.19 0.40
N VAL A 20 -5.14 -6.95 -0.12
CA VAL A 20 -4.08 -7.97 -0.21
C VAL A 20 -3.68 -8.46 1.18
N LEU A 21 -3.50 -7.56 2.15
CA LEU A 21 -3.20 -7.97 3.53
C LEU A 21 -4.32 -8.80 4.15
N ALA A 22 -5.58 -8.37 3.98
CA ALA A 22 -6.74 -9.11 4.46
C ALA A 22 -6.82 -10.51 3.82
N LEU A 23 -6.56 -10.62 2.52
CA LEU A 23 -6.53 -11.90 1.81
C LEU A 23 -5.41 -12.80 2.35
N VAL A 24 -4.21 -12.25 2.53
CA VAL A 24 -3.06 -13.00 3.06
C VAL A 24 -3.35 -13.50 4.48
N LEU A 25 -3.94 -12.66 5.34
CA LEU A 25 -4.33 -13.04 6.70
C LEU A 25 -5.44 -14.11 6.71
N ALA A 26 -6.47 -13.95 5.88
CA ALA A 26 -7.51 -14.97 5.71
C ALA A 26 -6.94 -16.30 5.19
N TRP A 27 -5.92 -16.25 4.33
CA TRP A 27 -5.23 -17.43 3.84
C TRP A 27 -4.32 -18.07 4.90
N GLN A 28 -3.78 -17.29 5.85
CA GLN A 28 -3.06 -17.80 7.02
C GLN A 28 -3.99 -18.52 7.99
N GLU A 29 -5.21 -18.01 8.22
CA GLU A 29 -6.18 -18.65 9.12
C GLU A 29 -6.60 -20.04 8.65
N ARG A 30 -6.58 -20.28 7.33
CA ARG A 30 -6.86 -21.59 6.74
C ARG A 30 -5.70 -22.58 6.85
N ALA A 31 -4.52 -22.19 7.33
CA ALA A 31 -3.38 -23.10 7.48
C ALA A 31 -3.53 -23.96 8.75
N ALA A 32 -3.82 -25.25 8.57
CA ALA A 32 -4.12 -26.19 9.65
C ALA A 32 -2.91 -26.59 10.55
N ALA A 33 -1.67 -26.34 10.12
CA ALA A 33 -0.46 -26.77 10.84
C ALA A 33 0.33 -25.57 11.43
N PRO A 34 0.69 -25.59 12.73
CA PRO A 34 1.32 -24.46 13.42
C PRO A 34 2.72 -24.11 12.89
N ASP A 35 3.52 -25.09 12.47
CA ASP A 35 4.86 -24.85 11.93
C ASP A 35 4.83 -24.19 10.53
N VAL A 36 3.89 -24.63 9.69
CA VAL A 36 3.66 -24.05 8.36
C VAL A 36 3.13 -22.61 8.47
N ARG A 37 2.36 -22.32 9.51
CA ARG A 37 1.81 -20.97 9.79
C ARG A 37 2.92 -19.98 10.15
N ARG A 38 3.89 -20.36 10.99
CA ARG A 38 5.05 -19.50 11.32
C ARG A 38 5.94 -19.25 10.11
N GLN A 39 6.23 -20.29 9.32
CA GLN A 39 7.08 -20.15 8.15
C GLN A 39 6.46 -19.22 7.10
N ARG A 40 5.16 -19.36 6.82
CA ARG A 40 4.47 -18.44 5.91
C ARG A 40 4.35 -17.02 6.45
N LEU A 41 4.22 -16.85 7.77
CA LEU A 41 4.23 -15.53 8.42
C LEU A 41 5.53 -14.76 8.11
N VAL A 42 6.67 -15.41 8.25
CA VAL A 42 7.98 -14.76 8.04
C VAL A 42 8.32 -14.61 6.55
N VAL A 43 8.08 -15.65 5.75
CA VAL A 43 8.53 -15.69 4.35
C VAL A 43 7.57 -14.95 3.40
N LEU A 44 6.28 -14.85 3.75
CA LEU A 44 5.26 -14.27 2.87
C LEU A 44 4.59 -13.05 3.51
N VAL A 45 4.05 -13.19 4.72
CA VAL A 45 3.25 -12.12 5.35
C VAL A 45 4.12 -10.92 5.68
N LEU A 46 5.30 -11.14 6.25
CA LEU A 46 6.21 -10.06 6.63
C LEU A 46 6.71 -9.24 5.43
N PRO A 47 7.22 -9.84 4.34
CA PRO A 47 7.64 -9.05 3.17
C PRO A 47 6.45 -8.38 2.49
N VAL A 48 5.30 -9.05 2.36
CA VAL A 48 4.09 -8.43 1.79
C VAL A 48 3.62 -7.25 2.64
N ALA A 49 3.57 -7.41 3.97
CA ALA A 49 3.24 -6.32 4.89
C ALA A 49 4.23 -5.17 4.81
N SER A 50 5.54 -5.45 4.77
CA SER A 50 6.55 -4.39 4.60
C SER A 50 6.43 -3.67 3.26
N ALA A 51 6.16 -4.40 2.17
CA ALA A 51 5.99 -3.82 0.84
C ALA A 51 4.72 -2.96 0.79
N VAL A 52 3.61 -3.45 1.31
CA VAL A 52 2.36 -2.68 1.42
C VAL A 52 2.55 -1.46 2.31
N LEU A 53 3.23 -1.60 3.45
CA LEU A 53 3.51 -0.47 4.34
C LEU A 53 4.37 0.59 3.64
N ALA A 54 5.45 0.20 2.97
CA ALA A 54 6.30 1.10 2.20
C ALA A 54 5.53 1.78 1.06
N LEU A 55 4.66 1.02 0.37
CA LEU A 55 3.79 1.54 -0.68
C LEU A 55 2.81 2.58 -0.13
N LEU A 56 2.15 2.29 0.99
CA LEU A 56 1.24 3.20 1.69
C LEU A 56 1.97 4.46 2.16
N LEU A 57 3.16 4.31 2.74
CA LEU A 57 3.96 5.44 3.22
C LEU A 57 4.38 6.34 2.05
N GLY A 58 4.87 5.74 0.97
CA GLY A 58 5.24 6.45 -0.26
C GLY A 58 4.02 7.11 -0.90
N ALA A 59 2.87 6.44 -0.89
CA ALA A 59 1.62 6.97 -1.40
C ALA A 59 1.18 8.24 -0.64
N VAL A 60 1.13 8.16 0.69
CA VAL A 60 0.80 9.29 1.55
C VAL A 60 1.81 10.42 1.40
N PHE A 61 3.11 10.10 1.34
CA PHE A 61 4.16 11.09 1.15
C PHE A 61 4.01 11.83 -0.19
N LEU A 62 3.78 11.10 -1.28
CA LEU A 62 3.53 11.68 -2.59
C LEU A 62 2.24 12.50 -2.63
N LEU A 63 1.20 12.07 -1.90
CA LEU A 63 -0.05 12.83 -1.76
C LEU A 63 0.21 14.16 -1.03
N LEU A 64 0.95 14.14 0.08
CA LEU A 64 1.35 15.35 0.79
C LEU A 64 2.20 16.27 -0.09
N LEU A 65 3.11 15.69 -0.88
CA LEU A 65 3.95 16.43 -1.80
C LEU A 65 3.14 17.07 -2.93
N ILE A 66 2.14 16.38 -3.48
CA ILE A 66 1.28 16.91 -4.53
C ILE A 66 0.37 18.05 -4.04
N TRP A 67 -0.01 18.00 -2.77
CA TRP A 67 -0.78 19.06 -2.10
C TRP A 67 0.11 20.16 -1.51
N SER A 68 1.44 20.01 -1.57
CA SER A 68 2.38 21.06 -1.18
C SER A 68 2.46 22.17 -2.25
N PRO A 69 2.83 23.41 -1.86
CA PRO A 69 3.03 24.48 -2.83
C PRO A 69 4.08 24.14 -3.90
N GLN A 70 5.14 23.40 -3.56
CA GLN A 70 6.15 22.96 -4.53
C GLN A 70 5.58 21.94 -5.54
N GLY A 71 4.68 21.06 -5.09
CA GLY A 71 4.02 20.09 -5.97
C GLY A 71 3.03 20.75 -6.93
N ALA A 72 2.33 21.80 -6.46
CA ALA A 72 1.44 22.59 -7.29
C ALA A 72 2.20 23.34 -8.40
N GLU A 73 3.38 23.90 -8.08
CA GLU A 73 4.25 24.55 -9.08
C GLU A 73 4.78 23.56 -10.13
N LEU A 74 5.23 22.37 -9.70
CA LEU A 74 5.69 21.32 -10.61
C LEU A 74 4.60 20.83 -11.56
N LEU A 75 3.36 20.70 -11.07
CA LEU A 75 2.20 20.32 -11.87
C LEU A 75 1.69 21.45 -12.77
N ALA A 76 1.86 22.71 -12.38
CA ALA A 76 1.51 23.86 -13.21
C ALA A 76 2.53 24.11 -14.33
N SER A 77 3.77 23.66 -14.16
CA SER A 77 4.85 23.77 -15.16
C SER A 77 4.81 22.68 -16.26
N ARG A 78 3.91 21.71 -16.17
CA ARG A 78 3.70 20.63 -17.15
C ARG A 78 2.34 20.72 -17.81
#